data_AF-A0A4R2QYU8-F1
#
_entry.id   AF-A0A4R2QYU8-F1
#
_cell.length_a   1.000
_cell.length_b   1.000
_cell.length_c   1.000
_cell.angle_alpha   90.00
_cell.angle_beta   90.00
_cell.angle_gamma   90.00
#
_symmetry.space_group_name_H-M   'P 1'
#
loop_
_entity.id
_entity.type
_entity.pdbx_description
1 polymer ?
#
loop_
_entity_poly.entity_id
_entity_poly.type
_entity_poly.pdbx_seq_one_letter_code
_entity_poly.pdbx_strand_id
1 'polypeptide(L)'
;MVRKMRGLLLLGLFGLALLIGELLWVHGMQHTPLPLTVTPEQAKATAAAWLGDGELTVEQLESAAVSRHLQERKMTDAFRQEADDANKPLVMWKVKSGAAEVLVNRQNGRVEGIRGMTLALFPGSQDEQVEQVRQALMKRFGVQTLSVSSINNTGAEHLLLSFETGYQYEGLREMFLAELAGDRWGAFEHRLEVVAASEAKDLETAEASVVKKIALFASGLLFLLVIIGIVVSAFYTVWKRGLGGRRLTGEALVSASMPALCWLIEPSLAGLLKGVAYAGILFSLFVITAPSGPTLLQRVKDPDWLHRQVTAGYGVFGILAGVSTLLSWLASAFGFWASDLQQQETLALSPWPLLLTGVAAVMAALSEELIFRRLFGRWLQPALVAALASSLLWSLTHLSYDVSPWYYRILELGLVIGPLFFWLYRRYGLGAVITGHFLYDSFLASVTMGGMYGDYRGLLWLLLPLLVFAYKKKGLRV
;
A
#
# COMPACT_ATOMS: atom_id res chain seq x y z
N MET A 1 13.57 -10.85 33.17
CA MET A 1 13.13 -10.92 31.75
C MET A 1 11.64 -10.67 31.59
N VAL A 2 10.77 -11.34 32.37
CA VAL A 2 9.30 -11.19 32.36
C VAL A 2 8.81 -9.74 32.42
N ARG A 3 9.36 -8.91 33.33
CA ARG A 3 8.99 -7.47 33.43
C ARG A 3 9.22 -6.69 32.12
N LYS A 4 10.30 -7.00 31.39
CA LYS A 4 10.62 -6.32 30.11
C LYS A 4 9.63 -6.69 29.00
N MET A 5 9.11 -7.93 29.00
CA MET A 5 8.12 -8.38 28.02
C MET A 5 6.73 -7.79 28.29
N ARG A 6 6.36 -7.56 29.56
CA ARG A 6 5.09 -6.90 29.89
C ARG A 6 4.99 -5.49 29.31
N GLY A 7 6.04 -4.68 29.47
CA GLY A 7 6.08 -3.33 28.88
C GLY A 7 5.97 -3.35 27.35
N LEU A 8 6.69 -4.28 26.70
CA LEU A 8 6.61 -4.46 25.26
C LEU A 8 5.20 -4.84 24.80
N LEU A 9 4.55 -5.79 25.47
CA LEU A 9 3.19 -6.22 25.12
C LEU A 9 2.15 -5.12 25.39
N LEU A 10 2.27 -4.38 26.48
CA LEU A 10 1.36 -3.26 26.77
C LEU A 10 1.47 -2.16 25.70
N LEU A 11 2.70 -1.80 25.33
CA LEU A 11 2.91 -0.82 24.25
C LEU A 11 2.42 -1.37 22.91
N GLY A 12 2.63 -2.66 22.64
CA GLY A 12 2.11 -3.32 21.44
C GLY A 12 0.58 -3.35 21.39
N LEU A 13 -0.09 -3.66 22.51
CA LEU A 13 -1.55 -3.63 22.59
C LEU A 13 -2.11 -2.22 22.36
N PHE A 14 -1.45 -1.20 22.90
CA PHE A 14 -1.82 0.19 22.63
C PHE A 14 -1.71 0.53 21.14
N GLY A 15 -0.59 0.17 20.50
CA GLY A 15 -0.42 0.41 19.06
C GLY A 15 -1.41 -0.37 18.19
N LEU A 16 -1.73 -1.61 18.56
CA LEU A 16 -2.78 -2.39 17.87
C LEU A 16 -4.17 -1.75 18.05
N ALA A 17 -4.47 -1.22 19.23
CA ALA A 17 -5.73 -0.52 19.48
C ALA A 17 -5.85 0.77 18.63
N LEU A 18 -4.74 1.50 18.44
CA LEU A 18 -4.71 2.65 17.51
C LEU A 18 -5.04 2.23 16.08
N LEU A 19 -4.38 1.18 15.58
CA LEU A 19 -4.60 0.67 14.22
C LEU A 19 -6.03 0.17 14.02
N ILE A 20 -6.57 -0.62 14.96
CA ILE A 20 -7.97 -1.08 14.89
C ILE A 20 -8.94 0.10 14.98
N GLY A 21 -8.66 1.08 15.84
CA GLY A 21 -9.46 2.30 15.95
C GLY A 21 -9.52 3.07 14.63
N GLU A 22 -8.38 3.21 13.95
CA GLU A 22 -8.31 3.82 12.61
C GLU A 22 -9.14 3.05 11.59
N LEU A 23 -9.00 1.71 11.54
CA LEU A 23 -9.77 0.89 10.62
C LEU A 23 -11.28 0.98 10.86
N LEU A 24 -11.70 0.99 12.12
CA LEU A 24 -13.11 1.14 12.48
C LEU A 24 -13.63 2.55 12.14
N TRP A 25 -12.80 3.58 12.32
CA TRP A 25 -13.12 4.95 11.94
C TRP A 25 -13.31 5.06 10.43
N VAL A 26 -12.34 4.59 9.64
CA VAL A 26 -12.41 4.57 8.17
C VAL A 26 -13.62 3.79 7.70
N HIS A 27 -13.86 2.60 8.25
CA HIS A 27 -15.02 1.78 7.91
C HIS A 27 -16.35 2.47 8.27
N GLY A 28 -16.44 3.12 9.44
CA GLY A 28 -17.63 3.87 9.84
C GLY A 28 -17.91 5.09 8.95
N MET A 29 -16.86 5.75 8.46
CA MET A 29 -16.96 6.86 7.51
C MET A 29 -17.32 6.38 6.09
N GLN A 30 -16.88 5.19 5.68
CA GLN A 30 -17.17 4.61 4.37
C GLN A 30 -18.56 3.95 4.27
N HIS A 31 -19.06 3.36 5.35
CA HIS A 31 -20.33 2.61 5.36
C HIS A 31 -21.45 3.29 6.14
N THR A 32 -21.39 4.61 6.31
CA THR A 32 -22.59 5.36 6.74
C THR A 32 -23.64 5.16 5.65
N PRO A 33 -24.77 4.47 5.91
CA PRO A 33 -25.73 4.12 4.86
C PRO A 33 -26.25 5.41 4.22
N LEU A 34 -25.84 5.61 2.98
CA LEU A 34 -26.29 6.76 2.20
C LEU A 34 -27.75 6.54 1.81
N PRO A 35 -28.54 7.63 1.68
CA PRO A 35 -29.95 7.52 1.40
C PRO A 35 -30.22 6.79 0.08
N LEU A 36 -31.38 6.13 0.02
CA LEU A 36 -32.01 5.60 -1.19
C LEU A 36 -31.76 6.51 -2.40
N THR A 37 -31.53 5.88 -3.57
CA THR A 37 -31.37 6.53 -4.88
C THR A 37 -32.09 7.88 -4.96
N VAL A 38 -31.31 8.94 -5.17
CA VAL A 38 -31.79 10.31 -5.29
C VAL A 38 -32.78 10.39 -6.44
N THR A 39 -33.97 10.90 -6.13
CA THR A 39 -35.03 11.13 -7.10
C THR A 39 -34.72 12.36 -7.96
N PRO A 40 -35.33 12.50 -9.16
CA PRO A 40 -35.16 13.68 -10.00
C PRO A 40 -35.47 15.00 -9.27
N GLU A 41 -36.48 15.01 -8.39
CA GLU A 41 -36.86 16.21 -7.62
C GLU A 41 -35.84 16.56 -6.53
N GLN A 42 -35.26 15.55 -5.86
CA GLN A 42 -34.15 15.79 -4.94
C GLN A 42 -32.90 16.29 -5.68
N ALA A 43 -32.62 15.77 -6.87
CA ALA A 43 -31.53 16.26 -7.70
C ALA A 43 -31.75 17.73 -8.14
N LYS A 44 -32.98 18.10 -8.52
CA LYS A 44 -33.33 19.51 -8.77
C LYS A 44 -33.13 20.38 -7.53
N ALA A 45 -33.54 19.92 -6.36
CA ALA A 45 -33.35 20.66 -5.11
C ALA A 45 -31.87 20.88 -4.80
N THR A 46 -31.02 19.86 -4.98
CA THR A 46 -29.56 19.98 -4.86
C THR A 46 -29.00 20.96 -5.89
N ALA A 47 -29.44 20.87 -7.14
CA ALA A 47 -28.96 21.72 -8.23
C ALA A 47 -29.44 23.17 -8.12
N ALA A 48 -30.59 23.44 -7.51
CA ALA A 48 -31.13 24.79 -7.30
C ALA A 48 -30.20 25.65 -6.43
N ALA A 49 -29.46 25.04 -5.50
CA ALA A 49 -28.44 25.75 -4.71
C ALA A 49 -27.30 26.33 -5.58
N TRP A 50 -27.14 25.83 -6.81
CA TRP A 50 -26.14 26.29 -7.77
C TRP A 50 -26.77 27.12 -8.89
N LEU A 51 -27.87 26.64 -9.47
CA LEU A 51 -28.52 27.22 -10.65
C LEU A 51 -29.53 28.34 -10.32
N GLY A 52 -29.89 28.52 -9.04
CA GLY A 52 -30.93 29.44 -8.58
C GLY A 52 -32.35 28.93 -8.85
N ASP A 53 -33.33 29.82 -8.68
CA ASP A 53 -34.78 29.51 -8.75
C ASP A 53 -35.36 29.48 -10.18
N GLY A 54 -34.50 29.33 -11.20
CA GLY A 54 -34.93 29.24 -12.59
C GLY A 54 -35.71 27.96 -12.92
N GLU A 55 -36.32 27.89 -14.10
CA GLU A 55 -36.97 26.66 -14.56
C GLU A 55 -35.92 25.55 -14.76
N LEU A 56 -35.98 24.51 -13.91
CA LEU A 56 -35.03 23.41 -13.92
C LEU A 56 -35.55 22.21 -14.72
N THR A 57 -34.78 21.80 -15.72
CA THR A 57 -35.02 20.53 -16.43
C THR A 57 -34.06 19.46 -15.91
N VAL A 58 -34.50 18.21 -15.84
CA VAL A 58 -33.70 17.09 -15.34
C VAL A 58 -33.72 15.94 -16.34
N GLU A 59 -32.54 15.45 -16.70
CA GLU A 59 -32.34 14.29 -17.55
C GLU A 59 -31.40 13.29 -16.86
N GLN A 60 -31.62 11.99 -17.09
CA GLN A 60 -30.67 10.98 -16.61
C GLN A 60 -29.52 10.86 -17.61
N LEU A 61 -28.29 10.90 -17.11
CA LEU A 61 -27.07 10.73 -17.88
C LEU A 61 -26.36 9.44 -17.42
N GLU A 62 -26.00 8.61 -18.39
CA GLU A 62 -25.20 7.40 -18.18
C GLU A 62 -24.07 7.36 -19.22
N SER A 63 -22.84 7.04 -18.80
CA SER A 63 -21.70 6.95 -19.71
C SER A 63 -21.79 5.67 -20.54
N ALA A 64 -22.31 5.79 -21.77
CA ALA A 64 -22.48 4.65 -22.68
C ALA A 64 -21.17 3.88 -22.95
N ALA A 65 -20.01 4.54 -22.91
CA ALA A 65 -18.71 3.92 -23.07
C ALA A 65 -18.34 3.03 -21.88
N VAL A 66 -18.53 3.54 -20.65
CA VAL A 66 -18.28 2.79 -19.41
C VAL A 66 -19.26 1.62 -19.29
N SER A 67 -20.55 1.86 -19.54
CA SER A 67 -21.57 0.82 -19.49
C SER A 67 -21.30 -0.29 -20.51
N ARG A 68 -20.88 0.06 -21.73
CA ARG A 68 -20.48 -0.92 -22.75
C ARG A 68 -19.25 -1.72 -22.33
N HIS A 69 -18.20 -1.06 -21.84
CA HIS A 69 -16.97 -1.71 -21.37
C HIS A 69 -17.25 -2.73 -20.27
N LEU A 70 -18.07 -2.35 -19.29
CA LEU A 70 -18.49 -3.24 -18.20
C LEU A 70 -19.33 -4.42 -18.70
N GLN A 71 -20.22 -4.18 -19.66
CA GLN A 71 -21.05 -5.22 -20.26
C GLN A 71 -20.22 -6.23 -21.06
N GLU A 72 -19.28 -5.76 -21.89
CA GLU A 72 -18.40 -6.59 -22.70
C GLU A 72 -17.53 -7.52 -21.85
N ARG A 73 -17.12 -7.06 -20.66
CA ARG A 73 -16.36 -7.86 -19.68
C ARG A 73 -17.22 -8.71 -18.74
N LYS A 74 -18.55 -8.68 -18.87
CA LYS A 74 -19.50 -9.34 -17.94
C LYS A 74 -19.30 -8.90 -16.49
N MET A 75 -18.88 -7.65 -16.30
CA MET A 75 -18.57 -7.07 -15.00
C MET A 75 -19.68 -6.18 -14.45
N THR A 76 -20.78 -6.02 -15.19
CA THR A 76 -21.87 -5.11 -14.79
C THR A 76 -22.38 -5.38 -13.37
N ASP A 77 -22.53 -6.64 -12.96
CA ASP A 77 -23.06 -6.97 -11.64
C ASP A 77 -22.01 -6.87 -10.52
N ALA A 78 -20.77 -7.29 -10.78
CA ALA A 78 -19.65 -7.16 -9.84
C ALA A 78 -19.30 -5.68 -9.63
N PHE A 79 -19.25 -4.91 -10.70
CA PHE A 79 -19.03 -3.47 -10.64
C PHE A 79 -20.20 -2.76 -10.00
N ARG A 80 -21.46 -3.17 -10.21
CA ARG A 80 -22.61 -2.59 -9.47
C ARG A 80 -22.54 -2.89 -7.99
N GLN A 81 -22.10 -4.08 -7.58
CA GLN A 81 -21.84 -4.40 -6.17
C GLN A 81 -20.69 -3.56 -5.58
N GLU A 82 -19.68 -3.22 -6.39
CA GLU A 82 -18.56 -2.36 -5.98
C GLU A 82 -18.84 -0.85 -6.16
N ALA A 83 -19.85 -0.50 -6.97
CA ALA A 83 -20.36 0.84 -7.22
C ALA A 83 -21.65 1.14 -6.43
N ASP A 84 -22.05 0.20 -5.56
CA ASP A 84 -22.76 0.53 -4.33
C ASP A 84 -21.84 1.37 -3.40
N ASP A 85 -20.55 1.53 -3.72
CA ASP A 85 -19.76 2.70 -3.32
C ASP A 85 -20.35 3.94 -3.96
N ALA A 86 -21.06 4.69 -3.13
CA ALA A 86 -21.83 5.85 -3.56
C ALA A 86 -20.97 6.97 -4.15
N ASN A 87 -19.64 6.91 -4.07
CA ASN A 87 -18.74 7.91 -4.66
C ASN A 87 -18.48 7.72 -6.17
N LYS A 88 -18.99 6.65 -6.80
CA LYS A 88 -18.71 6.38 -8.23
C LYS A 88 -19.82 6.93 -9.16
N PRO A 89 -19.52 7.89 -10.06
CA PRO A 89 -20.52 8.56 -10.89
C PRO A 89 -20.88 7.74 -12.14
N LEU A 90 -21.57 6.61 -11.96
CA LEU A 90 -22.09 5.81 -13.09
C LEU A 90 -23.34 6.42 -13.73
N VAL A 91 -24.26 6.86 -12.86
CA VAL A 91 -25.55 7.41 -13.26
C VAL A 91 -25.72 8.74 -12.56
N MET A 92 -25.89 9.79 -13.35
CA MET A 92 -26.06 11.15 -12.85
C MET A 92 -27.41 11.69 -13.30
N TRP A 93 -27.99 12.55 -12.48
CA TRP A 93 -29.01 13.49 -12.89
C TRP A 93 -28.33 14.73 -13.42
N LYS A 94 -28.54 15.02 -14.70
CA LYS A 94 -28.10 16.25 -15.33
C LYS A 94 -29.24 17.26 -15.25
N VAL A 95 -29.06 18.28 -14.43
CA VAL A 95 -30.04 19.34 -14.19
C VAL A 95 -29.60 20.59 -14.94
N LYS A 96 -30.46 21.21 -15.74
CA LYS A 96 -30.15 22.41 -16.54
C LYS A 96 -31.02 23.60 -16.17
N SER A 97 -30.43 24.79 -16.25
CA SER A 97 -31.10 26.10 -16.23
C SER A 97 -30.47 27.00 -17.29
N GLY A 98 -31.14 27.20 -18.42
CA GLY A 98 -30.57 27.92 -19.56
C GLY A 98 -29.30 27.23 -20.11
N ALA A 99 -28.17 27.94 -20.10
CA ALA A 99 -26.87 27.42 -20.55
C ALA A 99 -26.06 26.73 -19.44
N ALA A 100 -26.50 26.83 -18.19
CA ALA A 100 -25.82 26.23 -17.05
C ALA A 100 -26.37 24.84 -16.75
N GLU A 101 -25.49 23.94 -16.32
CA GLU A 101 -25.86 22.58 -15.94
C GLU A 101 -25.10 22.09 -14.71
N VAL A 102 -25.76 21.23 -13.94
CA VAL A 102 -25.23 20.56 -12.74
C VAL A 102 -25.45 19.06 -12.87
N LEU A 103 -24.40 18.28 -12.66
CA LEU A 103 -24.45 16.82 -12.61
C LEU A 103 -24.54 16.39 -11.14
N VAL A 104 -25.62 15.74 -10.78
CA VAL A 104 -25.88 15.23 -9.43
C VAL A 104 -25.83 13.71 -9.45
N ASN A 105 -24.96 13.11 -8.65
CA ASN A 105 -24.85 11.66 -8.56
C ASN A 105 -26.13 11.05 -7.98
N ARG A 106 -26.68 10.06 -8.68
CA ARG A 106 -27.98 9.46 -8.35
C ARG A 106 -27.92 8.64 -7.06
N GLN A 107 -26.76 8.15 -6.67
CA GLN A 107 -26.58 7.27 -5.51
C GLN A 107 -26.44 8.08 -4.21
N ASN A 108 -25.76 9.23 -4.25
CA ASN A 108 -25.42 10.00 -3.04
C ASN A 108 -25.96 11.44 -3.02
N GLY A 109 -26.47 11.96 -4.15
CA GLY A 109 -26.93 13.34 -4.27
C GLY A 109 -25.84 14.40 -4.28
N ARG A 110 -24.57 14.03 -4.35
CA ARG A 110 -23.44 14.95 -4.47
C ARG A 110 -23.40 15.55 -5.86
N VAL A 111 -22.91 16.79 -5.94
CA VAL A 111 -22.66 17.47 -7.21
C VAL A 111 -21.30 17.04 -7.75
N GLU A 112 -21.33 16.23 -8.80
CA GLU A 112 -20.16 15.68 -9.49
C GLU A 112 -19.69 16.58 -10.63
N GLY A 113 -20.53 17.48 -11.13
CA GLY A 113 -20.12 18.39 -12.19
C GLY A 113 -20.96 19.65 -12.27
N ILE A 114 -20.35 20.72 -12.77
CA ILE A 114 -21.00 22.01 -13.04
C ILE A 114 -20.40 22.54 -14.34
N ARG A 115 -21.23 23.06 -15.24
CA ARG A 115 -20.78 23.74 -16.46
C ARG A 115 -21.59 25.01 -16.70
N GLY A 116 -21.00 25.96 -17.42
CA GLY A 116 -21.65 27.21 -17.81
C GLY A 116 -21.77 28.24 -16.68
N MET A 117 -20.94 28.13 -15.62
CA MET A 117 -20.98 29.03 -14.46
C MET A 117 -19.59 29.38 -13.97
N THR A 118 -19.34 30.63 -13.57
CA THR A 118 -18.08 30.98 -12.89
C THR A 118 -18.12 30.51 -11.44
N LEU A 119 -17.27 29.54 -11.10
CA LEU A 119 -17.16 28.93 -9.78
C LEU A 119 -16.23 29.71 -8.85
N ALA A 120 -15.10 30.17 -9.39
CA ALA A 120 -14.10 30.93 -8.65
C ALA A 120 -13.24 31.76 -9.62
N LEU A 121 -12.53 32.73 -9.04
CA LEU A 121 -11.45 33.44 -9.71
C LEU A 121 -10.12 32.95 -9.16
N PHE A 122 -9.25 32.49 -10.04
CA PHE A 122 -7.89 32.08 -9.74
C PHE A 122 -6.93 33.04 -10.46
N PRO A 123 -6.54 34.15 -9.81
CA PRO A 123 -5.53 35.03 -10.37
C PRO A 123 -4.16 34.35 -10.30
N GLY A 124 -3.25 34.81 -11.16
CA GLY A 124 -1.87 34.35 -11.18
C GLY A 124 -1.45 33.78 -12.53
N SER A 125 -0.30 33.13 -12.52
CA SER A 125 0.21 32.37 -13.66
C SER A 125 -0.66 31.12 -13.93
N GLN A 126 -0.55 30.57 -15.13
CA GLN A 126 -1.26 29.33 -15.50
C GLN A 126 -0.95 28.17 -14.52
N ASP A 127 0.30 28.03 -14.09
CA ASP A 127 0.68 26.95 -13.15
C ASP A 127 0.04 27.15 -11.77
N GLU A 128 -0.03 28.38 -11.27
CA GLU A 128 -0.73 28.73 -10.02
C GLU A 128 -2.24 28.47 -10.13
N GLN A 129 -2.84 28.72 -11.30
CA GLN A 129 -4.24 28.45 -11.56
C GLN A 129 -4.55 26.95 -11.57
N VAL A 130 -3.71 26.15 -12.23
CA VAL A 130 -3.84 24.68 -12.26
C VAL A 130 -3.78 24.12 -10.85
N GLU A 131 -2.81 24.56 -10.04
CA GLU A 131 -2.67 24.11 -8.66
C GLU A 131 -3.86 24.53 -7.78
N GLN A 132 -4.38 25.75 -7.96
CA GLN A 132 -5.58 26.21 -7.24
C GLN A 132 -6.81 25.37 -7.58
N VAL A 133 -7.03 25.04 -8.87
CA VAL A 133 -8.10 24.13 -9.29
C VAL A 133 -7.93 22.74 -8.66
N ARG A 134 -6.70 22.20 -8.70
CA ARG A 134 -6.37 20.88 -8.13
C ARG A 134 -6.71 20.81 -6.65
N GLN A 135 -6.27 21.79 -5.87
CA GLN A 135 -6.55 21.89 -4.43
C GLN A 135 -8.04 22.05 -4.14
N ALA A 136 -8.76 22.84 -4.95
CA ALA A 136 -10.20 23.02 -4.80
C ALA A 136 -10.97 21.71 -5.04
N LEU A 137 -10.59 20.95 -6.08
CA LEU A 137 -11.15 19.63 -6.38
C LEU A 137 -10.83 18.62 -5.27
N MET A 138 -9.56 18.55 -4.83
CA MET A 138 -9.15 17.68 -3.72
C MET A 138 -9.98 17.91 -2.47
N LYS A 139 -10.11 19.18 -2.06
CA LYS A 139 -10.92 19.58 -0.91
C LYS A 139 -12.40 19.24 -1.08
N ARG A 140 -12.96 19.47 -2.27
CA ARG A 140 -14.39 19.25 -2.55
C ARG A 140 -14.75 17.77 -2.52
N PHE A 141 -13.91 16.94 -3.13
CA PHE A 141 -14.20 15.52 -3.29
C PHE A 141 -13.69 14.67 -2.14
N GLY A 142 -12.82 15.22 -1.28
CA GLY A 142 -12.18 14.49 -0.20
C GLY A 142 -11.12 13.52 -0.72
N VAL A 143 -10.61 13.76 -1.94
CA VAL A 143 -9.55 12.94 -2.54
C VAL A 143 -8.20 13.44 -2.05
N GLN A 144 -7.35 12.51 -1.62
CA GLN A 144 -6.03 12.82 -1.08
C GLN A 144 -5.06 13.24 -2.18
N THR A 145 -5.32 12.83 -3.42
CA THR A 145 -4.51 13.20 -4.58
C THR A 145 -5.31 13.37 -5.84
N LEU A 146 -4.79 14.29 -6.65
CA LEU A 146 -5.10 14.47 -8.05
C LEU A 146 -3.79 14.73 -8.78
N SER A 147 -3.47 13.90 -9.78
CA SER A 147 -2.36 14.14 -10.71
C SER A 147 -2.90 14.79 -11.97
N VAL A 148 -2.17 15.77 -12.52
CA VAL A 148 -2.56 16.41 -13.79
C VAL A 148 -2.28 15.47 -14.97
N SER A 149 -3.33 14.83 -15.50
CA SER A 149 -3.21 13.90 -16.62
C SER A 149 -3.11 14.60 -17.98
N SER A 150 -3.77 15.74 -18.17
CA SER A 150 -3.62 16.54 -19.39
C SER A 150 -3.97 18.01 -19.20
N ILE A 151 -3.28 18.88 -19.93
CA ILE A 151 -3.63 20.30 -20.09
C ILE A 151 -3.83 20.56 -21.58
N ASN A 152 -5.08 20.75 -22.00
CA ASN A 152 -5.43 21.05 -23.38
C ASN A 152 -5.77 22.52 -23.53
N ASN A 153 -4.89 23.27 -24.18
CA ASN A 153 -5.14 24.65 -24.54
C ASN A 153 -6.03 24.67 -25.80
N THR A 154 -7.26 25.17 -25.65
CA THR A 154 -8.25 25.22 -26.75
C THR A 154 -8.48 26.64 -27.25
N GLY A 155 -7.73 27.62 -26.73
CA GLY A 155 -7.79 29.02 -27.12
C GLY A 155 -6.88 29.86 -26.22
N ALA A 156 -6.59 31.11 -26.61
CA ALA A 156 -5.61 31.97 -25.94
C ALA A 156 -5.79 32.09 -24.42
N GLU A 157 -7.02 31.92 -23.92
CA GLU A 157 -7.35 31.98 -22.50
C GLU A 157 -8.14 30.74 -22.04
N HIS A 158 -8.26 29.68 -22.84
CA HIS A 158 -9.12 28.54 -22.52
C HIS A 158 -8.33 27.25 -22.28
N LEU A 159 -8.35 26.77 -21.04
CA LEU A 159 -7.64 25.57 -20.60
C LEU A 159 -8.63 24.50 -20.16
N LEU A 160 -8.50 23.32 -20.74
CA LEU A 160 -9.16 22.10 -20.26
C LEU A 160 -8.13 21.29 -19.48
N LEU A 161 -8.37 21.14 -18.20
CA LEU A 161 -7.54 20.36 -17.29
C LEU A 161 -8.20 19.01 -17.05
N SER A 162 -7.40 17.96 -17.07
CA SER A 162 -7.79 16.63 -16.63
C SER A 162 -6.92 16.23 -15.46
N PHE A 163 -7.55 15.69 -14.42
CA PHE A 163 -6.89 15.17 -13.25
C PHE A 163 -7.29 13.71 -13.02
N GLU A 164 -6.36 12.87 -12.60
CA GLU A 164 -6.61 11.47 -12.24
C GLU A 164 -6.44 11.26 -10.73
N THR A 165 -7.28 10.44 -10.11
CA THR A 165 -7.16 10.10 -8.68
C THR A 165 -6.11 9.03 -8.40
N GLY A 166 -5.67 8.33 -9.45
CA GLY A 166 -4.90 7.08 -9.35
C GLY A 166 -5.77 5.83 -9.20
N TYR A 167 -7.09 5.98 -9.02
CA TYR A 167 -8.01 4.84 -9.02
C TYR A 167 -8.13 4.25 -10.42
N GLN A 168 -7.72 2.99 -10.56
CA GLN A 168 -7.90 2.20 -11.78
C GLN A 168 -8.65 0.92 -11.43
N TYR A 169 -9.70 0.64 -12.19
CA TYR A 169 -10.48 -0.58 -12.03
C TYR A 169 -10.75 -1.20 -13.40
N GLU A 170 -10.06 -2.30 -13.70
CA GLU A 170 -10.36 -3.15 -14.87
C GLU A 170 -10.44 -2.40 -16.20
N GLY A 171 -9.53 -1.44 -16.38
CA GLY A 171 -9.46 -0.58 -17.55
C GLY A 171 -10.41 0.62 -17.51
N LEU A 172 -11.02 0.92 -16.37
CA LEU A 172 -11.62 2.20 -16.04
C LEU A 172 -10.65 3.03 -15.21
N ARG A 173 -10.68 4.35 -15.37
CA ARG A 173 -10.00 5.32 -14.51
C ARG A 173 -10.99 6.38 -14.04
N GLU A 174 -10.77 6.87 -12.83
CA GLU A 174 -11.53 7.98 -12.27
C GLU A 174 -10.82 9.31 -12.58
N MET A 175 -11.56 10.24 -13.18
CA MET A 175 -11.01 11.52 -13.62
C MET A 175 -11.87 12.71 -13.20
N PHE A 176 -11.21 13.83 -12.94
CA PHE A 176 -11.82 15.14 -12.84
C PHE A 176 -11.42 15.98 -14.05
N LEU A 177 -12.40 16.51 -14.75
CA LEU A 177 -12.20 17.53 -15.75
C LEU A 177 -12.46 18.90 -15.11
N ALA A 178 -11.69 19.90 -15.51
CA ALA A 178 -11.94 21.29 -15.15
C ALA A 178 -11.70 22.21 -16.34
N GLU A 179 -12.47 23.30 -16.40
CA GLU A 179 -12.40 24.29 -17.47
C GLU A 179 -12.02 25.65 -16.88
N LEU A 180 -10.95 26.25 -17.37
CA LEU A 180 -10.52 27.60 -17.04
C LEU A 180 -10.65 28.50 -18.27
N ALA A 181 -11.28 29.66 -18.09
CA ALA A 181 -11.37 30.74 -19.08
C ALA A 181 -10.72 32.00 -18.49
N GLY A 182 -9.44 32.23 -18.79
CA GLY A 182 -8.62 33.28 -18.21
C GLY A 182 -8.36 33.00 -16.73
N ASP A 183 -8.79 33.92 -15.87
CA ASP A 183 -8.76 33.75 -14.41
C ASP A 183 -10.00 33.04 -13.86
N ARG A 184 -10.96 32.66 -14.71
CA ARG A 184 -12.24 32.11 -14.26
C ARG A 184 -12.24 30.59 -14.32
N TRP A 185 -12.48 29.95 -13.18
CA TRP A 185 -12.83 28.53 -13.15
C TRP A 185 -14.31 28.37 -13.50
N GLY A 186 -14.60 27.85 -14.70
CA GLY A 186 -15.92 27.86 -15.32
C GLY A 186 -16.66 26.52 -15.30
N ALA A 187 -15.95 25.41 -15.08
CA ALA A 187 -16.57 24.11 -14.99
C ALA A 187 -15.70 23.08 -14.26
N PHE A 188 -16.34 22.06 -13.72
CA PHE A 188 -15.70 20.78 -13.45
C PHE A 188 -16.65 19.61 -13.70
N GLU A 189 -16.10 18.41 -13.88
CA GLU A 189 -16.86 17.17 -13.98
C GLU A 189 -16.04 16.00 -13.45
N HIS A 190 -16.61 15.27 -12.51
CA HIS A 190 -16.10 14.01 -12.00
C HIS A 190 -16.75 12.86 -12.79
N ARG A 191 -15.94 12.01 -13.41
CA ARG A 191 -16.43 10.89 -14.22
C ARG A 191 -15.47 9.71 -14.25
N LEU A 192 -16.03 8.55 -14.61
CA LEU A 192 -15.25 7.38 -15.01
C LEU A 192 -15.03 7.39 -16.51
N GLU A 193 -13.80 7.08 -16.93
CA GLU A 193 -13.44 6.88 -18.33
C GLU A 193 -12.86 5.49 -18.57
N VAL A 194 -13.12 4.95 -19.76
CA VAL A 194 -12.41 3.78 -20.25
C VAL A 194 -10.99 4.22 -20.62
N VAL A 195 -9.98 3.51 -20.11
CA VAL A 195 -8.55 3.69 -20.40
C VAL A 195 -8.30 3.23 -21.85
N ALA A 196 -8.83 3.96 -22.82
CA ALA A 196 -8.52 3.75 -24.22
C ALA A 196 -7.17 4.38 -24.52
N ALA A 197 -6.08 3.64 -24.25
CA ALA A 197 -4.69 3.88 -24.68
C ALA A 197 -4.26 5.35 -24.84
N SER A 198 -4.73 6.26 -23.98
CA SER A 198 -4.32 7.66 -24.06
C SER A 198 -2.95 7.74 -23.42
N GLU A 199 -1.93 7.97 -24.23
CA GLU A 199 -0.57 8.34 -23.82
C GLU A 199 -0.58 9.72 -23.13
N ALA A 200 -1.34 9.84 -22.05
CA ALA A 200 -1.37 11.02 -21.20
C ALA A 200 -0.04 11.08 -20.46
N LYS A 201 0.84 11.97 -20.93
CA LYS A 201 2.16 12.20 -20.37
C LYS A 201 2.00 13.14 -19.18
N ASP A 202 1.90 12.58 -17.97
CA ASP A 202 1.83 13.31 -16.69
C ASP A 202 2.84 14.47 -16.65
N LEU A 203 2.35 15.71 -16.75
CA LEU A 203 3.17 16.92 -16.83
C LEU A 203 3.83 17.29 -15.49
N GLU A 204 3.31 16.82 -14.35
CA GLU A 204 3.94 17.01 -13.03
C GLU A 204 5.18 16.14 -12.79
N THR A 205 5.50 15.20 -13.70
CA THR A 205 6.51 14.17 -13.43
C THR A 205 7.83 14.33 -14.18
N ALA A 206 8.09 15.36 -14.97
CA ALA A 206 9.35 15.41 -15.74
C ALA A 206 10.60 15.40 -14.83
N GLU A 207 10.70 16.30 -13.84
CA GLU A 207 11.86 16.35 -12.94
C GLU A 207 11.73 15.38 -11.74
N ALA A 208 10.54 15.31 -11.13
CA ALA A 208 10.29 14.36 -10.04
C ALA A 208 10.42 12.89 -10.49
N SER A 209 10.06 12.56 -11.74
CA SER A 209 10.32 11.22 -12.28
C SER A 209 11.78 10.97 -12.56
N VAL A 210 12.57 11.97 -12.96
CA VAL A 210 14.01 11.75 -13.18
C VAL A 210 14.70 11.43 -11.86
N VAL A 211 14.44 12.21 -10.81
CA VAL A 211 15.00 11.92 -9.47
C VAL A 211 14.51 10.56 -8.96
N LYS A 212 13.21 10.25 -9.06
CA LYS A 212 12.67 8.94 -8.67
C LYS A 212 13.28 7.80 -9.48
N LYS A 213 13.43 7.94 -10.81
CA LYS A 213 14.06 6.93 -11.70
C LYS A 213 15.53 6.72 -11.36
N ILE A 214 16.27 7.81 -11.11
CA ILE A 214 17.68 7.73 -10.66
C ILE A 214 17.75 7.04 -9.30
N ALA A 215 16.88 7.40 -8.35
CA ALA A 215 16.83 6.76 -7.04
C ALA A 215 16.50 5.26 -7.13
N LEU A 216 15.53 4.87 -7.96
CA LEU A 216 15.18 3.47 -8.23
C LEU A 216 16.34 2.72 -8.89
N PHE A 217 16.99 3.30 -9.88
CA PHE A 217 18.15 2.70 -10.55
C PHE A 217 19.32 2.51 -9.57
N ALA A 218 19.67 3.56 -8.81
CA ALA A 218 20.73 3.54 -7.81
C ALA A 218 20.42 2.52 -6.70
N SER A 219 19.16 2.46 -6.25
CA SER A 219 18.68 1.46 -5.28
C SER A 219 18.87 0.03 -5.83
N GLY A 220 18.46 -0.22 -7.08
CA GLY A 220 18.64 -1.51 -7.75
C GLY A 220 20.10 -1.93 -7.87
N LEU A 221 20.98 -1.00 -8.27
CA LEU A 221 22.42 -1.26 -8.35
C LEU A 221 23.01 -1.54 -6.97
N LEU A 222 22.65 -0.76 -5.95
CA LEU A 222 23.13 -0.93 -4.58
C LEU A 222 22.68 -2.27 -3.99
N PHE A 223 21.43 -2.66 -4.23
CA PHE A 223 20.90 -3.95 -3.79
C PHE A 223 21.60 -5.12 -4.49
N LEU A 224 21.88 -5.00 -5.79
CA LEU A 224 22.67 -5.97 -6.53
C LEU A 224 24.09 -6.13 -5.94
N LEU A 225 24.75 -5.03 -5.61
CA LEU A 225 26.07 -5.06 -4.96
C LEU A 225 26.02 -5.75 -3.58
N VAL A 226 24.94 -5.54 -2.81
CA VAL A 226 24.73 -6.25 -1.54
C VAL A 226 24.56 -7.75 -1.76
N ILE A 227 23.78 -8.16 -2.76
CA ILE A 227 23.62 -9.58 -3.14
C ILE A 227 24.95 -10.20 -3.52
N ILE A 228 25.74 -9.54 -4.38
CA ILE A 228 27.08 -10.01 -4.75
C ILE A 228 27.96 -10.14 -3.50
N GLY A 229 27.94 -9.12 -2.63
CA GLY A 229 28.66 -9.14 -1.36
C GLY A 229 28.26 -10.29 -0.45
N ILE A 230 26.98 -10.65 -0.39
CA ILE A 230 26.45 -11.82 0.32
C ILE A 230 27.06 -13.10 -0.26
N VAL A 231 26.93 -13.34 -1.57
CA VAL A 231 27.40 -14.58 -2.21
C VAL A 231 28.91 -14.74 -2.04
N VAL A 232 29.68 -13.68 -2.29
CA VAL A 232 31.15 -13.69 -2.13
C VAL A 232 31.53 -13.94 -0.67
N SER A 233 30.86 -13.29 0.29
CA SER A 233 31.13 -13.50 1.72
C SER A 233 30.81 -14.92 2.19
N ALA A 234 29.76 -15.54 1.64
CA ALA A 234 29.42 -16.93 1.93
C ALA A 234 30.49 -17.88 1.38
N PHE A 235 30.89 -17.70 0.11
CA PHE A 235 31.96 -18.49 -0.50
C PHE A 235 33.27 -18.36 0.29
N TYR A 236 33.67 -17.12 0.61
CA TYR A 236 34.85 -16.86 1.43
C TYR A 236 34.78 -17.54 2.80
N THR A 237 33.61 -17.50 3.45
CA THR A 237 33.39 -18.13 4.76
C THR A 237 33.58 -19.64 4.67
N VAL A 238 32.99 -20.30 3.67
CA VAL A 238 33.13 -21.74 3.44
C VAL A 238 34.56 -22.09 3.08
N TRP A 239 35.19 -21.35 2.16
CA TRP A 239 36.56 -21.57 1.73
C TRP A 239 37.55 -21.48 2.90
N LYS A 240 37.50 -20.38 3.66
CA LYS A 240 38.49 -20.10 4.70
C LYS A 240 38.29 -20.90 5.98
N ARG A 241 37.04 -21.15 6.38
CA ARG A 241 36.72 -21.75 7.69
C ARG A 241 36.12 -23.14 7.58
N GLY A 242 35.85 -23.62 6.36
CA GLY A 242 34.95 -24.74 6.15
C GLY A 242 33.55 -24.43 6.69
N LEU A 243 32.69 -25.46 6.73
CA LEU A 243 31.48 -25.41 7.54
C LEU A 243 31.76 -25.67 9.03
N GLY A 244 33.00 -26.03 9.40
CA GLY A 244 33.43 -26.18 10.80
C GLY A 244 32.55 -27.13 11.63
N GLY A 245 32.06 -28.22 11.03
CA GLY A 245 31.13 -29.17 11.69
C GLY A 245 29.70 -28.65 11.90
N ARG A 246 29.36 -27.44 11.40
CA ARG A 246 28.03 -26.86 11.54
C ARG A 246 27.02 -27.63 10.67
N ARG A 247 25.94 -28.10 11.30
CA ARG A 247 24.81 -28.73 10.62
C ARG A 247 23.78 -27.66 10.28
N LEU A 248 23.79 -27.15 9.05
CA LEU A 248 22.84 -26.14 8.55
C LEU A 248 21.58 -26.77 7.95
N THR A 249 21.10 -27.88 8.50
CA THR A 249 20.01 -28.66 7.87
C THR A 249 18.68 -27.91 7.87
N GLY A 250 18.33 -27.22 8.96
CA GLY A 250 17.10 -26.44 9.03
C GLY A 250 17.16 -25.23 8.09
N GLU A 251 18.30 -24.56 8.06
CA GLU A 251 18.59 -23.42 7.20
C GLU A 251 18.53 -23.82 5.72
N ALA A 252 19.10 -24.96 5.34
CA ALA A 252 19.04 -25.50 3.99
C ALA A 252 17.61 -25.84 3.55
N LEU A 253 16.80 -26.43 4.44
CA LEU A 253 15.39 -26.74 4.14
C LEU A 253 14.57 -25.47 3.89
N VAL A 254 14.76 -24.45 4.74
CA VAL A 254 14.09 -23.16 4.57
C VAL A 254 14.49 -22.51 3.24
N SER A 255 15.79 -22.48 2.91
CA SER A 255 16.26 -21.97 1.62
C SER A 255 15.73 -22.77 0.43
N ALA A 256 15.75 -24.10 0.51
CA ALA A 256 15.28 -24.98 -0.56
C ALA A 256 13.77 -24.90 -0.80
N SER A 257 13.00 -24.34 0.13
CA SER A 257 11.56 -24.10 -0.06
C SER A 257 11.27 -22.87 -0.94
N MET A 258 12.20 -21.92 -1.06
CA MET A 258 11.98 -20.64 -1.78
C MET A 258 11.57 -20.79 -3.26
N PRO A 259 12.12 -21.74 -4.06
CA PRO A 259 11.67 -21.97 -5.43
C PRO A 259 10.18 -22.31 -5.52
N ALA A 260 9.71 -23.19 -4.63
CA ALA A 260 8.30 -23.56 -4.58
C ALA A 260 7.42 -22.39 -4.12
N LEU A 261 7.84 -21.64 -3.10
CA LEU A 261 7.07 -20.50 -2.59
C LEU A 261 6.98 -19.36 -3.62
N CYS A 262 8.07 -19.01 -4.30
CA CYS A 262 8.02 -18.00 -5.37
C CYS A 262 7.20 -18.46 -6.56
N TRP A 263 7.27 -19.75 -6.93
CA TRP A 263 6.42 -20.30 -8.00
C TRP A 263 4.94 -20.29 -7.61
N LEU A 264 4.59 -20.50 -6.33
CA LEU A 264 3.21 -20.38 -5.86
C LEU A 264 2.68 -18.95 -5.99
N ILE A 265 3.51 -17.94 -5.70
CA ILE A 265 3.15 -16.52 -5.87
C ILE A 265 3.06 -16.15 -7.36
N GLU A 266 4.01 -16.63 -8.16
CA GLU A 266 4.14 -16.32 -9.57
C GLU A 266 4.39 -17.64 -10.35
N PRO A 267 3.34 -18.33 -10.83
CA PRO A 267 3.43 -19.67 -11.43
C PRO A 267 4.00 -19.64 -12.85
N SER A 268 5.22 -19.14 -12.96
CA SER A 268 5.98 -18.93 -14.19
C SER A 268 7.41 -19.47 -14.05
N LEU A 269 8.11 -19.65 -15.17
CA LEU A 269 9.54 -19.96 -15.13
C LEU A 269 10.34 -18.83 -14.45
N ALA A 270 9.91 -17.57 -14.64
CA ALA A 270 10.54 -16.42 -14.00
C ALA A 270 10.39 -16.48 -12.46
N GLY A 271 9.20 -16.81 -11.96
CA GLY A 271 8.95 -17.01 -10.53
C GLY A 271 9.79 -18.14 -9.93
N LEU A 272 9.94 -19.26 -10.65
CA LEU A 272 10.81 -20.36 -10.22
C LEU A 272 12.29 -19.93 -10.14
N LEU A 273 12.81 -19.28 -11.18
CA LEU A 273 14.19 -18.78 -11.23
C LEU A 273 14.45 -17.73 -10.15
N LYS A 274 13.49 -16.84 -9.91
CA LYS A 274 13.50 -15.87 -8.80
C LYS A 274 13.60 -16.61 -7.47
N GLY A 275 12.81 -17.66 -7.25
CA GLY A 275 12.88 -18.46 -6.04
C GLY A 275 14.20 -19.22 -5.85
N VAL A 276 14.84 -19.68 -6.92
CA VAL A 276 16.21 -20.24 -6.87
C VAL A 276 17.23 -19.18 -6.44
N ALA A 277 17.13 -17.97 -6.99
CA ALA A 277 17.98 -16.86 -6.56
C ALA A 277 17.76 -16.51 -5.08
N TYR A 278 16.51 -16.41 -4.62
CA TYR A 278 16.18 -16.22 -3.20
C TYR A 278 16.73 -17.35 -2.31
N ALA A 279 16.62 -18.60 -2.74
CA ALA A 279 17.19 -19.75 -2.03
C ALA A 279 18.70 -19.58 -1.81
N GLY A 280 19.42 -19.22 -2.88
CA GLY A 280 20.87 -19.00 -2.85
C GLY A 280 21.26 -17.86 -1.91
N ILE A 281 20.58 -16.71 -2.01
CA ILE A 281 20.81 -15.54 -1.15
C ILE A 281 20.55 -15.92 0.30
N LEU A 282 19.40 -16.54 0.59
CA LEU A 282 19.00 -16.90 1.94
C LEU A 282 19.95 -17.92 2.56
N PHE A 283 20.37 -18.92 1.80
CA PHE A 283 21.35 -19.90 2.27
C PHE A 283 22.71 -19.25 2.55
N SER A 284 23.14 -18.33 1.67
CA SER A 284 24.37 -17.56 1.84
C SER A 284 24.34 -16.72 3.11
N LEU A 285 23.21 -16.06 3.39
CA LEU A 285 22.98 -15.33 4.64
C LEU A 285 23.11 -16.26 5.84
N PHE A 286 22.51 -17.45 5.80
CA PHE A 286 22.65 -18.42 6.88
C PHE A 286 24.09 -18.88 7.08
N VAL A 287 24.87 -19.09 6.01
CA VAL A 287 26.29 -19.45 6.09
C VAL A 287 27.12 -18.34 6.75
N ILE A 288 26.95 -17.09 6.31
CA ILE A 288 27.72 -15.92 6.80
C ILE A 288 27.38 -15.64 8.27
N THR A 289 26.08 -15.71 8.58
CA THR A 289 25.54 -15.30 9.87
C THR A 289 25.33 -16.47 10.83
N ALA A 290 25.68 -17.70 10.41
CA ALA A 290 25.49 -18.93 11.16
C ALA A 290 25.89 -18.71 12.62
N PRO A 291 24.97 -18.97 13.57
CA PRO A 291 25.30 -18.74 14.96
C PRO A 291 26.40 -19.71 15.39
N SER A 292 27.30 -19.28 16.27
CA SER A 292 28.28 -20.15 16.93
C SER A 292 27.66 -21.09 17.97
N GLY A 293 26.33 -21.22 18.00
CA GLY A 293 25.57 -22.00 18.98
C GLY A 293 24.57 -22.94 18.32
N PRO A 294 23.47 -23.32 19.00
CA PRO A 294 22.53 -24.31 18.49
C PRO A 294 21.94 -23.90 17.13
N THR A 295 21.72 -24.89 16.27
CA THR A 295 21.11 -24.73 14.93
C THR A 295 19.68 -24.23 15.03
N LEU A 296 19.10 -23.71 13.94
CA LEU A 296 17.69 -23.29 13.95
C LEU A 296 16.76 -24.41 14.44
N LEU A 297 16.96 -25.63 13.95
CA LEU A 297 16.18 -26.80 14.35
C LEU A 297 16.31 -27.11 15.85
N GLN A 298 17.49 -26.91 16.44
CA GLN A 298 17.71 -27.08 17.88
C GLN A 298 17.05 -25.97 18.70
N ARG A 299 17.09 -24.71 18.23
CA ARG A 299 16.44 -23.57 18.90
C ARG A 299 14.92 -23.68 18.91
N VAL A 300 14.33 -24.10 17.79
CA VAL A 300 12.87 -24.31 17.69
C VAL A 300 12.40 -25.46 18.59
N LYS A 301 13.30 -26.37 18.98
CA LYS A 301 13.02 -27.42 19.96
C LYS A 301 13.09 -26.93 21.41
N ASP A 302 13.67 -25.77 21.70
CA ASP A 302 13.67 -25.14 23.02
C ASP A 302 12.35 -24.36 23.22
N PRO A 303 11.42 -24.84 24.07
CA PRO A 303 10.11 -24.20 24.27
C PRO A 303 10.23 -22.81 24.89
N ASP A 304 11.23 -22.57 25.73
CA ASP A 304 11.44 -21.29 26.38
C ASP A 304 11.96 -20.25 25.38
N TRP A 305 12.88 -20.67 24.50
CA TRP A 305 13.30 -19.80 23.40
C TRP A 305 12.12 -19.43 22.50
N LEU A 306 11.34 -20.43 22.05
CA LEU A 306 10.20 -20.21 21.16
C LEU A 306 9.14 -19.31 21.80
N HIS A 307 8.75 -19.57 23.04
CA HIS A 307 7.81 -18.73 23.80
C HIS A 307 8.26 -17.27 23.84
N ARG A 308 9.56 -17.04 24.08
CA ARG A 308 10.13 -15.70 24.20
C ARG A 308 10.12 -14.97 22.87
N GLN A 309 10.44 -15.65 21.76
CA GLN A 309 10.41 -15.03 20.43
C GLN A 309 8.97 -14.75 19.97
N VAL A 310 8.04 -15.69 20.15
CA VAL A 310 6.63 -15.51 19.76
C VAL A 310 5.99 -14.38 20.55
N THR A 311 6.12 -14.39 21.87
CA THR A 311 5.54 -13.35 22.74
C THR A 311 6.13 -11.98 22.45
N ALA A 312 7.47 -11.90 22.26
CA ALA A 312 8.08 -10.63 21.87
C ALA A 312 7.63 -10.20 20.47
N GLY A 313 7.41 -11.13 19.55
CA GLY A 313 6.90 -10.88 18.21
C GLY A 313 5.55 -10.18 18.18
N TYR A 314 4.58 -10.60 19.01
CA TYR A 314 3.30 -9.88 19.12
C TYR A 314 3.47 -8.46 19.66
N GLY A 315 4.40 -8.26 20.60
CA GLY A 315 4.73 -6.93 21.10
C GLY A 315 5.39 -6.06 20.02
N VAL A 316 6.29 -6.63 19.21
CA VAL A 316 6.88 -5.96 18.04
C VAL A 316 5.79 -5.58 17.04
N PHE A 317 4.95 -6.52 16.63
CA PHE A 317 3.81 -6.29 15.73
C PHE A 317 2.96 -5.10 16.16
N GLY A 318 2.49 -5.10 17.41
CA GLY A 318 1.64 -4.03 17.90
C GLY A 318 2.34 -2.66 17.96
N ILE A 319 3.65 -2.62 18.26
CA ILE A 319 4.42 -1.37 18.23
C ILE A 319 4.53 -0.83 16.81
N LEU A 320 4.80 -1.70 15.84
CA LEU A 320 4.91 -1.32 14.44
C LEU A 320 3.59 -0.81 13.88
N ALA A 321 2.50 -1.51 14.20
CA ALA A 321 1.13 -1.07 13.94
C ALA A 321 0.90 0.35 14.46
N GLY A 322 1.13 0.58 15.75
CA GLY A 322 0.91 1.91 16.34
C GLY A 322 1.79 3.00 15.74
N VAL A 323 3.08 2.73 15.53
CA VAL A 323 4.00 3.73 14.95
C VAL A 323 3.64 4.03 13.50
N SER A 324 3.31 3.01 12.70
CA SER A 324 2.85 3.24 11.32
C SER A 324 1.55 4.04 11.29
N THR A 325 0.55 3.72 12.11
CA THR A 325 -0.69 4.51 12.20
C THR A 325 -0.43 5.97 12.56
N LEU A 326 0.42 6.23 13.57
CA LEU A 326 0.77 7.59 13.96
C LEU A 326 1.51 8.35 12.85
N LEU A 327 2.41 7.68 12.13
CA LEU A 327 3.11 8.28 10.99
C LEU A 327 2.15 8.56 9.85
N SER A 328 1.19 7.68 9.57
CA SER A 328 0.14 7.91 8.56
C SER A 328 -0.72 9.12 8.91
N TRP A 329 -1.16 9.27 10.16
CA TRP A 329 -1.88 10.48 10.59
C TRP A 329 -1.07 11.75 10.41
N LEU A 330 0.21 11.71 10.80
CA LEU A 330 1.12 12.84 10.61
C LEU A 330 1.30 13.15 9.12
N ALA A 331 1.51 12.12 8.30
CA ALA A 331 1.67 12.22 6.86
C ALA A 331 0.44 12.87 6.22
N SER A 332 -0.77 12.39 6.56
CA SER A 332 -2.02 12.97 6.07
C SER A 332 -2.19 14.44 6.45
N ALA A 333 -1.71 14.86 7.62
CA ALA A 333 -1.72 16.29 8.02
C ALA A 333 -0.82 17.17 7.12
N PHE A 334 0.18 16.59 6.45
CA PHE A 334 1.04 17.25 5.47
C PHE A 334 0.62 16.98 4.01
N GLY A 335 -0.52 16.31 3.78
CA GLY A 335 -0.96 15.90 2.44
C GLY A 335 -0.09 14.78 1.84
N PHE A 336 0.69 14.08 2.66
CA PHE A 336 1.46 12.92 2.24
C PHE A 336 0.58 11.68 2.33
N TRP A 337 0.81 10.73 1.43
CA TRP A 337 0.12 9.45 1.43
C TRP A 337 1.04 8.36 0.91
N ALA A 338 0.73 7.13 1.30
CA ALA A 338 1.34 5.96 0.73
C ALA A 338 0.30 4.84 0.63
N SER A 339 0.35 4.10 -0.45
CA SER A 339 -0.49 2.96 -0.75
C SER A 339 0.40 1.77 -1.10
N ASP A 340 0.10 0.64 -0.49
CA ASP A 340 0.64 -0.67 -0.86
C ASP A 340 -0.44 -1.56 -1.51
N LEU A 341 -1.56 -0.93 -1.92
CA LEU A 341 -2.74 -1.57 -2.45
C LEU A 341 -2.43 -2.49 -3.62
N GLN A 342 -1.61 -2.04 -4.58
CA GLN A 342 -1.27 -2.84 -5.76
C GLN A 342 -0.66 -4.21 -5.41
N GLN A 343 0.19 -4.27 -4.39
CA GLN A 343 0.81 -5.51 -3.96
C GLN A 343 -0.17 -6.42 -3.23
N GLN A 344 -1.04 -5.83 -2.42
CA GLN A 344 -2.06 -6.55 -1.67
C GLN A 344 -3.19 -7.06 -2.58
N GLU A 345 -3.60 -6.28 -3.57
CA GLU A 345 -4.52 -6.67 -4.64
C GLU A 345 -3.96 -7.84 -5.43
N THR A 346 -2.67 -7.80 -5.78
CA THR A 346 -2.02 -8.93 -6.47
C THR A 346 -2.14 -10.22 -5.65
N LEU A 347 -1.98 -10.16 -4.33
CA LEU A 347 -2.16 -11.32 -3.45
C LEU A 347 -3.63 -11.72 -3.32
N ALA A 348 -4.55 -10.75 -3.24
CA ALA A 348 -5.98 -10.99 -3.07
C ALA A 348 -6.65 -11.58 -4.32
N LEU A 349 -6.20 -11.18 -5.51
CA LEU A 349 -6.66 -11.68 -6.82
C LEU A 349 -5.96 -12.97 -7.25
N SER A 350 -4.96 -13.43 -6.49
CA SER A 350 -4.28 -14.68 -6.78
C SER A 350 -5.24 -15.88 -6.66
N PRO A 351 -4.93 -17.04 -7.27
CA PRO A 351 -5.83 -18.19 -7.17
C PRO A 351 -5.87 -18.83 -5.76
N TRP A 352 -5.00 -18.39 -4.85
CA TRP A 352 -4.83 -18.95 -3.50
C TRP A 352 -4.65 -17.82 -2.47
N PRO A 353 -5.58 -16.86 -2.35
CA PRO A 353 -5.34 -15.60 -1.65
C PRO A 353 -5.08 -15.81 -0.16
N LEU A 354 -5.79 -16.76 0.46
CA LEU A 354 -5.53 -17.16 1.84
C LEU A 354 -4.12 -17.76 2.01
N LEU A 355 -3.65 -18.61 1.10
CA LEU A 355 -2.32 -19.21 1.23
C LEU A 355 -1.22 -18.16 0.98
N LEU A 356 -1.39 -17.36 -0.06
CA LEU A 356 -0.34 -16.49 -0.59
C LEU A 356 -0.10 -15.26 0.28
N THR A 357 -1.13 -14.74 0.97
CA THR A 357 -0.94 -13.69 1.98
C THR A 357 0.02 -14.11 3.09
N GLY A 358 -0.14 -15.31 3.65
CA GLY A 358 0.77 -15.83 4.67
C GLY A 358 2.15 -16.19 4.13
N VAL A 359 2.22 -16.81 2.94
CA VAL A 359 3.49 -17.18 2.32
C VAL A 359 4.33 -15.95 1.99
N ALA A 360 3.74 -14.93 1.37
CA ALA A 360 4.42 -13.67 1.06
C ALA A 360 4.92 -12.98 2.34
N ALA A 361 4.09 -12.90 3.38
CA ALA A 361 4.47 -12.32 4.67
C ALA A 361 5.66 -13.06 5.33
N VAL A 362 5.68 -14.40 5.31
CA VAL A 362 6.82 -15.16 5.87
C VAL A 362 8.09 -14.93 5.06
N MET A 363 7.97 -14.89 3.73
CA MET A 363 9.12 -14.68 2.84
C MET A 363 9.73 -13.29 3.04
N ALA A 364 8.90 -12.25 3.06
CA ALA A 364 9.32 -10.87 3.32
C ALA A 364 10.00 -10.78 4.70
N ALA A 365 9.30 -11.15 5.77
CA ALA A 365 9.81 -11.12 7.12
C ALA A 365 11.14 -11.88 7.29
N LEU A 366 11.28 -13.08 6.72
CA LEU A 366 12.50 -13.85 6.86
C LEU A 366 13.67 -13.23 6.10
N SER A 367 13.46 -12.90 4.82
CA SER A 367 14.54 -12.41 3.94
C SER A 367 15.03 -11.03 4.38
N GLU A 368 14.10 -10.12 4.67
CA GLU A 368 14.41 -8.75 5.03
C GLU A 368 15.10 -8.66 6.40
N GLU A 369 14.62 -9.38 7.41
CA GLU A 369 15.25 -9.33 8.74
C GLU A 369 16.65 -9.97 8.75
N LEU A 370 16.89 -10.98 7.90
CA LEU A 370 18.22 -11.56 7.76
C LEU A 370 19.20 -10.61 7.06
N ILE A 371 18.75 -9.90 6.02
CA ILE A 371 19.57 -8.92 5.30
C ILE A 371 19.75 -7.66 6.17
N PHE A 372 18.68 -6.95 6.46
CA PHE A 372 18.78 -5.60 7.02
C PHE A 372 19.16 -5.60 8.50
N ARG A 373 18.78 -6.62 9.28
CA ARG A 373 19.03 -6.60 10.74
C ARG A 373 20.21 -7.48 11.10
N ARG A 374 20.20 -8.75 10.67
CA ARG A 374 21.27 -9.69 11.05
C ARG A 374 22.59 -9.44 10.33
N LEU A 375 22.57 -9.30 9.00
CA LEU A 375 23.79 -9.15 8.20
C LEU A 375 24.45 -7.79 8.44
N PHE A 376 23.71 -6.70 8.29
CA PHE A 376 24.23 -5.34 8.53
C PHE A 376 24.68 -5.16 9.98
N GLY A 377 23.94 -5.70 10.96
CA GLY A 377 24.38 -5.68 12.36
C GLY A 377 25.65 -6.48 12.66
N ARG A 378 26.10 -7.32 11.72
CA ARG A 378 27.37 -8.04 11.77
C ARG A 378 28.47 -7.37 10.95
N TRP A 379 28.13 -6.81 9.79
CA TRP A 379 29.09 -6.17 8.88
C TRP A 379 29.50 -4.76 9.31
N LEU A 380 28.56 -3.99 9.85
CA LEU A 380 28.78 -2.58 10.17
C LEU A 380 28.87 -2.37 11.69
N GLN A 381 29.83 -1.56 12.09
CA GLN A 381 29.97 -1.01 13.43
C GLN A 381 30.32 0.48 13.31
N PRO A 382 29.78 1.35 14.19
CA PRO A 382 28.95 1.07 15.37
C PRO A 382 27.50 0.71 15.05
N ALA A 383 26.76 0.21 16.05
CA ALA A 383 25.36 -0.25 15.88
C ALA A 383 24.41 0.82 15.30
N LEU A 384 24.65 2.10 15.58
CA LEU A 384 23.88 3.20 15.01
C LEU A 384 24.07 3.29 13.48
N VAL A 385 25.30 3.15 12.99
CA VAL A 385 25.60 3.13 11.56
C VAL A 385 24.95 1.92 10.90
N ALA A 386 25.00 0.74 11.55
CA ALA A 386 24.31 -0.44 11.05
C ALA A 386 22.80 -0.24 10.95
N ALA A 387 22.18 0.38 11.97
CA ALA A 387 20.75 0.68 11.99
C ALA A 387 20.36 1.65 10.87
N LEU A 388 21.04 2.79 10.76
CA LEU A 388 20.71 3.80 9.74
C LEU A 388 20.99 3.31 8.32
N ALA A 389 22.15 2.70 8.06
CA ALA A 389 22.50 2.23 6.73
C ALA A 389 21.55 1.11 6.25
N SER A 390 21.21 0.16 7.12
CA SER A 390 20.27 -0.90 6.78
C SER A 390 18.86 -0.36 6.55
N SER A 391 18.41 0.59 7.36
CA SER A 391 17.08 1.17 7.27
C SER A 391 16.91 2.04 6.03
N LEU A 392 17.90 2.85 5.70
CA LEU A 392 17.90 3.65 4.48
C LEU A 392 17.87 2.74 3.25
N LEU A 393 18.74 1.72 3.19
CA LEU A 393 18.72 0.76 2.09
C LEU A 393 17.38 0.04 1.98
N TRP A 394 16.82 -0.39 3.12
CA TRP A 394 15.49 -1.00 3.16
C TRP A 394 14.41 -0.06 2.64
N SER A 395 14.39 1.21 3.05
CA SER A 395 13.43 2.18 2.53
C SER A 395 13.55 2.41 1.01
N LEU A 396 14.77 2.35 0.47
CA LEU A 396 15.01 2.50 -0.96
C LEU A 396 14.46 1.34 -1.80
N THR A 397 14.34 0.13 -1.22
CA THR A 397 13.69 -0.99 -1.91
C THR A 397 12.16 -0.88 -1.94
N HIS A 398 11.59 0.10 -1.23
CA HIS A 398 10.15 0.35 -1.14
C HIS A 398 9.70 1.59 -1.93
N LEU A 399 10.60 2.22 -2.70
CA LEU A 399 10.26 3.35 -3.57
C LEU A 399 9.40 2.95 -4.79
N SER A 400 9.21 1.65 -5.01
CA SER A 400 8.27 1.13 -6.01
C SER A 400 6.81 1.25 -5.58
N TYR A 401 6.54 1.57 -4.32
CA TYR A 401 5.17 1.77 -3.84
C TYR A 401 4.60 3.09 -4.34
N ASP A 402 3.27 3.14 -4.37
CA ASP A 402 2.54 4.36 -4.69
C ASP A 402 2.61 5.27 -3.47
N VAL A 403 3.45 6.29 -3.55
CA VAL A 403 3.74 7.18 -2.43
C VAL A 403 3.99 8.59 -2.95
N SER A 404 3.31 9.57 -2.35
CA SER A 404 3.57 10.98 -2.60
C SER A 404 3.72 11.76 -1.29
N PRO A 405 4.75 12.61 -1.18
CA PRO A 405 5.89 12.71 -2.08
C PRO A 405 6.76 11.44 -2.00
N TRP A 406 7.53 11.15 -3.06
CA TRP A 406 8.29 9.89 -3.15
C TRP A 406 9.25 9.66 -1.97
N TYR A 407 9.77 10.74 -1.37
CA TYR A 407 10.70 10.67 -0.25
C TYR A 407 10.02 10.37 1.10
N TYR A 408 8.68 10.41 1.19
CA TYR A 408 7.96 10.07 2.43
C TYR A 408 8.34 8.66 2.91
N ARG A 409 8.46 7.69 1.99
CA ARG A 409 8.84 6.32 2.34
C ARG A 409 10.25 6.23 2.95
N ILE A 410 11.16 7.13 2.57
CA ILE A 410 12.50 7.23 3.16
C ILE A 410 12.43 7.79 4.59
N LEU A 411 11.58 8.79 4.82
CA LEU A 411 11.36 9.34 6.16
C LEU A 411 10.74 8.28 7.08
N GLU A 412 9.66 7.65 6.63
CA GLU A 412 8.92 6.64 7.38
C GLU A 412 9.78 5.40 7.67
N LEU A 413 10.22 4.68 6.63
CA LEU A 413 10.95 3.43 6.80
C LEU A 413 12.42 3.64 7.14
N GLY A 414 13.06 4.63 6.54
CA GLY A 414 14.50 4.85 6.65
C GLY A 414 14.92 5.50 7.96
N LEU A 415 14.14 6.46 8.46
CA LEU A 415 14.50 7.25 9.64
C LEU A 415 13.73 6.87 10.91
N VAL A 416 12.56 6.23 10.79
CA VAL A 416 11.72 5.89 11.96
C VAL A 416 11.55 4.38 12.13
N ILE A 417 10.83 3.71 11.22
CA ILE A 417 10.44 2.29 11.39
C ILE A 417 11.66 1.38 11.33
N GLY A 418 12.56 1.57 10.38
CA GLY A 418 13.77 0.75 10.22
C GLY A 418 14.68 0.78 11.45
N PRO A 419 15.08 1.98 11.96
CA PRO A 419 15.91 2.07 13.16
C PRO A 419 15.20 1.50 14.41
N LEU A 420 13.89 1.70 14.52
CA LEU A 420 13.07 1.07 15.56
C LEU A 420 13.12 -0.45 15.47
N PHE A 421 12.95 -1.02 14.27
CA PHE A 421 13.10 -2.46 14.02
C PHE A 421 14.48 -2.97 14.45
N PHE A 422 15.53 -2.24 14.08
CA PHE A 422 16.90 -2.61 14.43
C PHE A 422 17.11 -2.58 15.96
N TRP A 423 16.55 -1.58 16.65
CA TRP A 423 16.55 -1.52 18.11
C TRP A 423 15.81 -2.71 18.74
N LEU A 424 14.61 -3.04 18.23
CA LEU A 424 13.84 -4.21 18.67
C LEU A 424 14.59 -5.52 18.43
N TYR A 425 15.25 -5.67 17.27
CA TYR A 425 16.12 -6.80 16.94
C TYR A 425 17.24 -6.96 17.96
N ARG A 426 17.96 -5.88 18.28
CA ARG A 426 19.06 -5.92 19.27
C ARG A 426 18.55 -6.24 20.67
N ARG A 427 17.30 -5.89 20.99
CA ARG A 427 16.72 -6.06 22.32
C ARG A 427 16.07 -7.41 22.55
N TYR A 428 15.36 -7.95 21.56
CA TYR A 428 14.50 -9.13 21.69
C TYR A 428 14.94 -10.31 20.81
N GLY A 429 15.85 -10.06 19.87
CA GLY A 429 16.43 -11.06 18.98
C GLY A 429 15.73 -11.15 17.63
N LEU A 430 16.38 -11.87 16.72
CA LEU A 430 15.93 -12.01 15.34
C LEU A 430 14.55 -12.69 15.19
N GLY A 431 14.28 -13.73 16.00
CA GLY A 431 13.00 -14.44 15.91
C GLY A 431 11.82 -13.55 16.29
N ALA A 432 12.02 -12.64 17.25
CA ALA A 432 11.00 -11.66 17.65
C ALA A 432 10.67 -10.70 16.51
N VAL A 433 11.67 -10.11 15.83
CA VAL A 433 11.42 -9.20 14.71
C VAL A 433 10.87 -9.91 13.48
N ILE A 434 11.33 -11.14 13.16
CA ILE A 434 10.73 -11.94 12.09
C ILE A 434 9.26 -12.22 12.39
N THR A 435 8.94 -12.62 13.63
CA THR A 435 7.55 -12.92 14.01
C THR A 435 6.69 -11.66 13.96
N GLY A 436 7.19 -10.52 14.47
CA GLY A 436 6.46 -9.26 14.45
C GLY A 436 6.23 -8.71 13.04
N HIS A 437 7.24 -8.81 12.16
CA HIS A 437 7.16 -8.44 10.75
C HIS A 437 6.12 -9.31 10.04
N PHE A 438 6.21 -10.63 10.18
CA PHE A 438 5.24 -11.57 9.60
C PHE A 438 3.80 -11.27 10.01
N LEU A 439 3.57 -10.99 11.30
CA LEU A 439 2.25 -10.65 11.82
C LEU A 439 1.75 -9.31 11.24
N TYR A 440 2.64 -8.33 11.08
CA TYR A 440 2.31 -7.03 10.50
C TYR A 440 1.85 -7.17 9.04
N ASP A 441 2.64 -7.83 8.20
CA ASP A 441 2.32 -8.03 6.79
C ASP A 441 1.06 -8.88 6.60
N SER A 442 0.93 -9.94 7.40
CA SER A 442 -0.26 -10.81 7.38
C SER A 442 -1.51 -10.02 7.77
N PHE A 443 -1.43 -9.17 8.79
CA PHE A 443 -2.55 -8.33 9.21
C PHE A 443 -2.96 -7.38 8.09
N LEU A 444 -2.02 -6.65 7.53
CA LEU A 444 -2.29 -5.62 6.54
C LEU A 444 -2.89 -6.23 5.26
N ALA A 445 -2.28 -7.30 4.73
CA ALA A 445 -2.82 -8.01 3.59
C ALA A 445 -4.23 -8.59 3.85
N SER A 446 -4.48 -9.09 5.07
CA SER A 446 -5.79 -9.66 5.43
C SER A 446 -6.88 -8.61 5.61
N VAL A 447 -6.54 -7.43 6.15
CA VAL A 447 -7.49 -6.31 6.28
C VAL A 447 -7.87 -5.79 4.91
N THR A 448 -6.91 -5.66 3.99
CA THR A 448 -7.17 -5.25 2.61
C THR A 448 -8.05 -6.27 1.88
N MET A 449 -7.75 -7.57 2.02
CA MET A 449 -8.65 -8.62 1.52
C MET A 449 -10.07 -8.53 2.09
N GLY A 450 -10.19 -8.28 3.39
CA GLY A 450 -11.47 -8.13 4.07
C GLY A 450 -12.26 -6.91 3.59
N GLY A 451 -11.59 -5.77 3.41
CA GLY A 451 -12.21 -4.54 2.91
C GLY A 451 -12.66 -4.64 1.46
N MET A 452 -11.85 -5.25 0.58
CA MET A 452 -12.14 -5.34 -0.86
C MET A 452 -13.11 -6.46 -1.21
N TYR A 453 -12.99 -7.62 -0.57
CA TYR A 453 -13.68 -8.86 -0.98
C TYR A 453 -14.55 -9.46 0.14
N GLY A 454 -14.63 -8.82 1.31
CA GLY A 454 -15.35 -9.36 2.46
C GLY A 454 -14.71 -10.61 3.08
N ASP A 455 -13.48 -10.96 2.68
CA ASP A 455 -12.80 -12.18 3.14
C ASP A 455 -11.74 -11.88 4.22
N TYR A 456 -12.11 -12.12 5.48
CA TYR A 456 -11.22 -11.94 6.63
C TYR A 456 -10.48 -13.21 7.04
N ARG A 457 -10.58 -14.32 6.29
CA ARG A 457 -9.95 -15.60 6.67
C ARG A 457 -8.43 -15.50 6.76
N GLY A 458 -7.80 -14.55 6.06
CA GLY A 458 -6.37 -14.25 6.17
C GLY A 458 -5.91 -13.98 7.60
N LEU A 459 -6.78 -13.43 8.46
CA LEU A 459 -6.47 -13.17 9.86
C LEU A 459 -6.12 -14.43 10.66
N LEU A 460 -6.44 -15.64 10.15
CA LEU A 460 -6.00 -16.90 10.75
C LEU A 460 -4.47 -17.04 10.79
N TRP A 461 -3.73 -16.37 9.90
CA TRP A 461 -2.27 -16.33 9.95
C TRP A 461 -1.72 -15.70 11.23
N LEU A 462 -2.48 -14.78 11.83
CA LEU A 462 -2.12 -14.17 13.10
C LEU A 462 -2.12 -15.17 14.25
N LEU A 463 -2.70 -16.36 14.08
CA LEU A 463 -2.68 -17.44 15.07
C LEU A 463 -1.50 -18.39 14.87
N LEU A 464 -0.87 -18.41 13.69
CA LEU A 464 0.15 -19.40 13.34
C LEU A 464 1.31 -19.46 14.36
N PRO A 465 1.93 -18.34 14.81
CA PRO A 465 3.01 -18.40 15.78
C PRO A 465 2.57 -18.99 17.13
N LEU A 466 1.32 -18.71 17.55
CA LEU A 466 0.72 -19.28 18.76
C LEU A 466 0.43 -20.77 18.60
N LEU A 467 -0.07 -21.21 17.45
CA LEU A 467 -0.34 -22.62 17.16
C LEU A 467 0.95 -23.44 17.16
N VAL A 468 2.03 -22.94 16.53
CA VAL A 468 3.35 -23.57 16.56
C VAL A 468 3.86 -23.71 18.00
N PHE A 469 3.69 -22.66 18.81
CA PHE A 469 4.05 -22.71 20.23
C PHE A 469 3.19 -23.72 21.03
N ALA A 470 1.86 -23.69 20.86
CA ALA A 470 0.93 -24.55 21.57
C ALA A 470 1.15 -26.03 21.24
N TYR A 471 1.37 -26.35 19.96
CA TYR A 471 1.72 -27.69 19.49
C TYR A 471 2.96 -28.24 20.19
N LYS A 472 4.00 -27.40 20.34
CA LYS A 472 5.25 -27.79 21.00
C LYS A 472 5.11 -27.95 22.52
N LYS A 473 4.32 -27.11 23.18
CA LYS A 473 4.15 -27.16 24.64
C LYS A 473 3.35 -28.38 25.11
N LYS A 474 2.32 -28.78 24.37
CA LYS A 474 1.41 -29.87 24.78
C LYS A 474 1.81 -31.25 24.28
N GLY A 475 2.80 -31.36 23.40
CA GLY A 475 3.12 -32.64 22.77
C GLY A 475 1.87 -33.30 22.19
N LEU A 476 0.99 -32.49 21.57
CA LEU A 476 -0.25 -32.96 20.95
C LEU A 476 0.14 -34.04 19.93
N ARG A 477 0.00 -35.30 20.34
CA ARG A 477 0.01 -36.46 19.46
C ARG A 477 -1.26 -36.32 18.65
N VAL A 478 -1.12 -35.82 17.43
CA VAL A 478 -2.17 -35.94 16.40
C VAL A 478 -2.33 -37.41 16.07
#